data_AF-A0A972DRT6-F1
#
_entry.id   AF-A0A972DRT6-F1
#
_cell.length_a   1.000
_cell.length_b   1.000
_cell.length_c   1.000
_cell.angle_alpha   90.00
_cell.angle_beta   90.00
_cell.angle_gamma   90.00
#
_symmetry.space_group_name_H-M   'P 1'
#
loop_
_entity.id
_entity.type
_entity.pdbx_description
1 polymer ?
#
loop_
_entity_poly.entity_id
_entity_poly.type
_entity_poly.pdbx_seq_one_letter_code
_entity_poly.pdbx_strand_id
1 'polypeptide(L)'
;MRIIAGFLIFLTLAAGGFGCRGMHIPRIQGPGTAPYQRGIAERFDPYPENDVGPAVVGGRPRDFDRPAAEPVRAGWLRQPPIRSGLPPSPL
;
A
#
# COMPACT_ATOMS: atom_id res chain seq x y z
N MET A 1 35.74 15.02 32.36
CA MET A 1 34.98 15.55 31.20
C MET A 1 34.41 14.45 30.28
N ARG A 2 35.16 13.39 29.92
CA ARG A 2 34.68 12.31 29.01
C ARG A 2 33.47 11.52 29.55
N ILE A 3 33.43 11.27 30.86
CA ILE A 3 32.34 10.54 31.53
C ILE A 3 31.03 11.36 31.53
N ILE A 4 31.13 12.67 31.77
CA ILE A 4 29.98 13.59 31.79
C ILE A 4 29.38 13.71 30.38
N ALA A 5 30.23 13.82 29.35
CA ALA A 5 29.78 13.86 27.97
C ALA A 5 29.04 12.57 27.56
N GLY A 6 29.55 11.39 27.97
CA GLY A 6 28.87 10.11 27.72
C GLY A 6 27.51 10.03 28.42
N PHE A 7 27.43 10.52 29.67
CA PHE A 7 26.18 10.51 30.43
C PHE A 7 25.13 11.44 29.83
N LEU A 8 25.53 12.61 29.34
CA LEU A 8 24.63 13.56 28.67
C LEU A 8 24.07 12.99 27.35
N ILE A 9 24.90 12.33 26.55
CA ILE A 9 24.48 11.67 25.31
C ILE A 9 23.45 10.57 25.58
N PHE A 10 23.70 9.73 26.58
CA PHE A 10 22.77 8.67 26.99
C PHE A 10 21.43 9.23 27.44
N LEU A 11 21.43 10.33 28.21
CA LEU A 11 20.22 10.96 28.73
C LEU A 11 19.37 11.58 27.62
N THR A 12 19.99 12.21 26.61
CA THR A 12 19.28 12.72 25.42
C THR A 12 18.66 11.61 24.56
N LEU A 13 19.35 10.48 24.38
CA LEU A 13 18.84 9.34 23.62
C LEU A 13 17.65 8.66 24.34
N ALA A 14 17.74 8.52 25.66
CA ALA A 14 16.68 7.92 26.47
C ALA A 14 15.42 8.78 26.50
N ALA A 15 15.55 10.12 26.56
CA ALA A 15 14.40 11.03 26.56
C ALA A 15 13.67 11.11 25.20
N GLY A 16 14.39 10.93 24.07
CA GLY A 16 13.80 10.98 22.73
C GLY A 16 12.91 9.79 22.33
N GLY A 17 13.03 8.66 23.03
CA GLY A 17 12.32 7.42 22.69
C GLY A 17 10.82 7.38 23.04
N PHE A 18 10.33 8.31 23.87
CA PHE A 18 8.95 8.26 24.37
C PHE A 18 7.90 8.88 23.43
N GLY A 19 8.32 9.49 22.31
CA GLY A 19 7.44 10.19 21.36
C GLY A 19 6.75 9.32 20.30
N CYS A 20 7.12 8.05 20.14
CA CYS A 20 6.61 7.17 19.08
C CYS A 20 5.30 6.42 19.45
N ARG A 21 4.51 6.96 20.40
CA ARG A 21 3.30 6.29 20.88
C ARG A 21 2.18 6.40 19.84
N GLY A 22 2.03 5.36 19.02
CA GLY A 22 0.99 5.26 17.98
C GLY A 22 1.50 5.23 16.53
N MET A 23 2.83 5.29 16.32
CA MET A 23 3.39 5.16 14.98
C MET A 23 3.44 3.68 14.57
N HIS A 24 2.74 3.32 13.50
CA HIS A 24 2.77 1.98 12.94
C HIS A 24 4.09 1.79 12.17
N ILE A 25 5.00 0.98 12.70
CA ILE A 25 6.23 0.62 11.99
C ILE A 25 5.87 -0.37 10.89
N PRO A 26 6.13 -0.04 9.60
CA PRO A 26 5.85 -0.96 8.51
C PRO A 26 6.73 -2.20 8.64
N ARG A 27 6.14 -3.39 8.38
CA ARG A 27 6.91 -4.63 8.29
C ARG A 27 7.70 -4.63 6.99
N ILE A 28 8.99 -4.32 7.07
CA ILE A 28 9.90 -4.31 5.92
C ILE A 28 10.13 -5.74 5.38
N GLN A 29 10.14 -6.73 6.28
CA GLN A 29 10.21 -8.14 5.93
C GLN A 29 8.85 -8.81 6.12
N GLY A 30 8.32 -9.38 5.05
CA GLY A 30 7.01 -10.04 5.05
C GLY A 30 5.84 -9.07 5.28
N PRO A 31 5.57 -8.13 4.35
CA PRO A 31 4.47 -7.15 4.46
C PRO A 31 3.05 -7.76 4.40
N GLY A 32 2.93 -9.09 4.37
CA GLY A 32 1.66 -9.81 4.27
C GLY A 32 1.25 -10.10 2.83
N THR A 33 0.07 -10.69 2.66
CA THR A 33 -0.45 -11.10 1.34
C THR A 33 -0.90 -9.88 0.53
N ALA A 34 -0.93 -10.00 -0.81
CA ALA A 34 -1.39 -8.91 -1.68
C ALA A 34 -2.82 -8.40 -1.37
N PRO A 35 -3.80 -9.24 -0.98
CA PRO A 35 -5.10 -8.75 -0.51
C PRO A 35 -5.01 -7.92 0.79
N TYR A 36 -4.17 -8.32 1.74
CA TYR A 36 -3.98 -7.58 2.99
C TYR A 36 -3.39 -6.19 2.73
N GLN A 37 -2.37 -6.11 1.88
CA GLN A 37 -1.73 -4.84 1.53
C GLN A 37 -2.69 -3.90 0.82
N ARG A 38 -3.54 -4.42 -0.09
CA ARG A 38 -4.57 -3.63 -0.77
C ARG A 38 -5.62 -3.06 0.19
N GLY A 39 -6.14 -3.88 1.09
CA GLY A 39 -7.13 -3.39 2.08
C GLY A 39 -6.56 -2.34 3.05
N ILE A 40 -5.25 -2.37 3.32
CA ILE A 40 -4.57 -1.31 4.07
C ILE A 40 -4.44 -0.04 3.22
N ALA A 41 -4.03 -0.17 1.94
CA ALA A 41 -3.95 0.96 1.02
C ALA A 41 -5.33 1.65 0.88
N GLU A 42 -6.38 0.90 0.57
CA GLU A 42 -7.75 1.40 0.43
C GLU A 42 -8.27 2.11 1.70
N ARG A 43 -7.92 1.61 2.90
CA ARG A 43 -8.36 2.19 4.17
C ARG A 43 -7.69 3.54 4.47
N PHE A 44 -6.42 3.67 4.14
CA PHE A 44 -5.60 4.82 4.54
C PHE A 44 -5.33 5.80 3.39
N ASP A 45 -5.76 5.47 2.16
CA ASP A 45 -5.73 6.41 1.03
C ASP A 45 -6.70 7.57 1.32
N PRO A 46 -6.23 8.83 1.27
CA PRO A 46 -7.10 10.00 1.39
C PRO A 46 -8.09 10.16 0.22
N TYR A 47 -7.82 9.51 -0.92
CA TYR A 47 -8.61 9.65 -2.14
C TYR A 47 -9.46 8.41 -2.41
N PRO A 48 -10.74 8.60 -2.78
CA PRO A 48 -11.63 7.48 -3.07
C PRO A 48 -11.20 6.75 -4.33
N GLU A 49 -11.41 5.43 -4.32
CA GLU A 49 -11.17 4.55 -5.45
C GLU A 49 -12.10 4.90 -6.62
N ASN A 50 -11.61 4.77 -7.86
CA ASN A 50 -12.36 5.19 -9.04
C ASN A 50 -13.51 4.23 -9.40
N ASP A 51 -13.41 2.98 -8.95
CA ASP A 51 -14.32 1.88 -9.31
C ASP A 51 -15.49 1.71 -8.32
N VAL A 52 -15.46 2.43 -7.19
CA VAL A 52 -16.42 2.28 -6.10
C VAL A 52 -17.38 3.46 -6.05
N GLY A 53 -18.53 3.32 -6.72
CA GLY A 53 -19.62 4.29 -6.68
C GLY A 53 -19.52 5.42 -7.72
N PRO A 54 -20.31 6.49 -7.58
CA PRO A 54 -20.30 7.62 -8.50
C PRO A 54 -18.97 8.38 -8.44
N ALA A 55 -18.52 8.89 -9.59
CA ALA A 55 -17.28 9.66 -9.67
C ALA A 55 -17.30 10.87 -8.72
N VAL A 56 -16.31 10.94 -7.82
CA VAL A 56 -16.14 12.06 -6.89
C VAL A 56 -15.35 13.17 -7.57
N VAL A 57 -16.06 14.10 -8.21
CA VAL A 57 -15.45 15.26 -8.88
C VAL A 57 -15.06 16.32 -7.86
N GLY A 58 -13.80 16.76 -7.87
CA GLY A 58 -13.30 17.81 -6.98
C GLY A 58 -12.87 17.36 -5.58
N GLY A 59 -12.90 16.05 -5.28
CA GLY A 59 -12.39 15.50 -4.02
C GLY A 59 -10.86 15.41 -3.94
N ARG A 60 -10.16 15.64 -5.06
CA ARG A 60 -8.70 15.59 -5.18
C ARG A 60 -8.13 16.98 -5.45
N PRO A 61 -6.92 17.33 -4.96
CA PRO A 61 -6.25 18.56 -5.33
C PRO A 61 -6.04 18.67 -6.85
N ARG A 62 -5.87 19.90 -7.35
CA ARG A 62 -5.80 20.19 -8.79
C ARG A 62 -4.78 19.36 -9.56
N ASP A 63 -3.62 19.06 -8.95
CA ASP A 63 -2.55 18.29 -9.61
C ASP A 63 -2.74 16.77 -9.51
N PHE A 64 -3.79 16.31 -8.83
CA PHE A 64 -4.11 14.90 -8.57
C PHE A 64 -5.51 14.52 -9.08
N ASP A 65 -6.15 15.41 -9.86
CA ASP A 65 -7.46 15.21 -10.47
C ASP A 65 -7.47 14.05 -11.48
N ARG A 66 -6.31 13.79 -12.10
CA ARG A 66 -6.07 12.66 -13.00
C ARG A 66 -5.26 11.58 -12.28
N PRO A 67 -5.90 10.53 -11.71
CA PRO A 67 -5.16 9.38 -11.20
C PRO A 67 -4.27 8.80 -12.30
N ALA A 68 -3.07 8.36 -11.94
CA ALA A 68 -2.27 7.53 -12.83
C ALA A 68 -3.10 6.31 -13.23
N ALA A 69 -2.93 5.85 -14.48
CA ALA A 69 -3.57 4.63 -14.93
C ALA A 69 -3.19 3.51 -13.97
N GLU A 70 -4.17 2.94 -13.27
CA GLU A 70 -3.92 1.79 -12.44
C GLU A 70 -3.33 0.68 -13.32
N PRO A 71 -2.33 -0.08 -12.83
CA PRO A 71 -1.82 -1.20 -13.59
C PRO A 71 -2.98 -2.15 -13.82
N VAL A 72 -3.48 -2.16 -15.07
CA VAL A 72 -4.56 -3.05 -15.49
C VAL A 72 -4.06 -4.45 -15.20
N ARG A 73 -4.66 -5.10 -14.19
CA ARG A 73 -4.34 -6.49 -13.88
C ARG A 73 -4.59 -7.25 -15.17
N ALA A 74 -3.52 -7.68 -15.83
CA ALA A 74 -3.64 -8.41 -17.07
C ALA A 74 -4.48 -9.66 -16.77
N GLY A 75 -5.72 -9.65 -17.24
CA GLY A 75 -6.71 -10.68 -17.00
C GLY A 75 -6.39 -11.92 -17.80
N TRP A 76 -5.17 -12.46 -17.69
CA TRP A 76 -4.78 -13.73 -18.31
C TRP A 76 -5.64 -14.90 -17.83
N LEU A 77 -6.40 -14.71 -16.75
CA LEU A 77 -7.41 -15.65 -16.24
C LEU A 77 -8.83 -15.40 -16.78
N ARG A 78 -9.08 -14.36 -17.58
CA ARG A 78 -10.30 -14.32 -18.40
C ARG A 78 -10.05 -15.31 -19.52
N GLN A 79 -10.56 -16.53 -19.32
CA GLN A 79 -10.57 -17.61 -20.31
C GLN A 79 -10.79 -17.02 -21.71
N PRO A 80 -9.95 -17.38 -22.70
CA PRO A 80 -10.27 -17.05 -24.08
C PRO A 80 -11.69 -17.56 -24.37
N PRO A 81 -12.49 -16.88 -25.22
CA PRO A 81 -13.76 -17.44 -25.66
C PRO A 81 -13.46 -18.86 -26.12
N ILE A 82 -14.09 -19.87 -25.49
CA ILE A 82 -13.92 -21.26 -25.86
C ILE A 82 -14.22 -21.32 -27.37
N ARG A 83 -13.16 -21.43 -28.17
CA ARG A 83 -13.29 -21.68 -29.61
C ARG A 83 -13.82 -23.10 -29.66
N SER A 84 -15.11 -23.23 -29.94
CA SER A 84 -15.93 -24.44 -29.85
C SER A 84 -15.53 -25.53 -30.86
N GLY A 85 -14.26 -25.90 -30.94
CA GLY A 85 -13.78 -26.84 -31.95
C GLY A 85 -12.37 -27.39 -31.80
N LEU A 86 -11.68 -27.20 -30.66
CA LEU A 86 -10.41 -27.88 -30.44
C LEU A 86 -10.63 -29.18 -29.65
N PRO A 87 -10.28 -30.36 -30.18
CA PRO A 87 -10.41 -31.61 -29.43
C PRO A 87 -9.48 -31.60 -28.22
N PRO A 88 -9.86 -32.24 -27.10
CA PRO A 88 -9.00 -32.33 -25.92
C PRO A 88 -7.71 -33.08 -26.28
N SER A 89 -6.58 -32.56 -25.81
CA SER A 89 -5.28 -33.21 -25.95
C SER A 89 -5.25 -34.50 -25.13
N PRO A 90 -4.70 -35.61 -25.67
CA PRO A 90 -4.55 -36.84 -24.91
C PRO A 90 -3.49 -36.63 -23.82
N LEU A 91 -3.78 -37.18 -22.63
CA LEU A 91 -2.92 -37.17 -21.44
C LEU A 91 -1.57 -37.86 -21.71
#